data_AF-A0A9P6J0L4-F1
#
_entry.id   AF-A0A9P6J0L4-F1
#
_cell.length_a   1.000
_cell.length_b   1.000
_cell.length_c   1.000
_cell.angle_alpha   90.00
_cell.angle_beta   90.00
_cell.angle_gamma   90.00
#
_symmetry.space_group_name_H-M   'P 1'
#
loop_
_entity.id
_entity.type
_entity.pdbx_description
1 polymer ?
#
loop_
_entity_poly.entity_id
_entity_poly.type
_entity_poly.pdbx_seq_one_letter_code
_entity_poly.pdbx_strand_id
1 'polypeptide(L)'
;MVHPILPAVTKNASSQDISKTLEASDNEYQFYYFKLHTHGATPRALLAYADAKWSNIYPGDWFVHDKPLTKFGTLPILYELSADGKTVIEHAEAMAIELRLARQFHLLGANAFEESQIMSVFSNTRALMHCHEDAYFTRNQFRTEERDKFINTKLSL
;
A
#
# COMPACT_ATOMS: atom_id res chain seq x y z
N MET A 1 -15.83 9.67 15.03
CA MET A 1 -14.67 8.77 14.89
C MET A 1 -13.41 9.62 15.00
N VAL A 2 -12.34 9.12 15.60
CA VAL A 2 -11.06 9.85 15.71
C VAL A 2 -10.29 9.66 14.40
N HIS A 3 -9.90 10.75 13.74
CA HIS A 3 -9.09 10.70 12.53
C HIS A 3 -7.62 10.42 12.90
N PRO A 4 -6.92 9.58 12.14
CA PRO A 4 -5.50 9.39 12.34
C PRO A 4 -4.74 10.67 12.00
N ILE A 5 -3.69 10.96 12.77
CA ILE A 5 -2.74 12.02 12.42
C ILE A 5 -1.74 11.40 11.44
N LEU A 6 -1.73 11.87 10.20
CA LEU A 6 -0.78 11.42 9.19
C LEU A 6 0.58 12.13 9.37
N PRO A 7 1.70 11.43 9.15
CA PRO A 7 3.02 12.05 9.16
C PRO A 7 3.14 13.21 8.17
N ALA A 8 3.76 14.31 8.61
CA ALA A 8 3.99 15.47 7.76
C ALA A 8 5.18 15.20 6.82
N VAL A 9 4.90 15.01 5.52
CA VAL A 9 5.92 14.74 4.50
C VAL A 9 6.88 15.93 4.35
N THR A 10 8.18 15.65 4.30
CA THR A 10 9.22 16.66 4.09
C THR A 10 9.20 17.14 2.65
N LYS A 11 8.87 18.43 2.42
CA LYS A 11 8.68 19.00 1.07
C LYS A 11 9.93 19.62 0.45
N ASN A 12 10.92 20.02 1.26
CA ASN A 12 12.04 20.87 0.82
C ASN A 12 13.43 20.22 0.98
N ALA A 13 13.50 18.90 1.14
CA ALA A 13 14.79 18.19 1.20
C ALA A 13 15.39 18.06 -0.21
N SER A 14 16.72 18.13 -0.31
CA SER A 14 17.41 17.86 -1.58
C SER A 14 17.29 16.38 -1.95
N SER A 15 17.35 16.05 -3.25
CA SER A 15 17.32 14.64 -3.70
C SER A 15 18.47 13.82 -3.12
N GLN A 16 19.62 14.45 -2.87
CA GLN A 16 20.80 13.82 -2.28
C GLN A 16 20.58 13.48 -0.80
N ASP A 17 19.93 14.37 -0.05
CA ASP A 17 19.61 14.13 1.36
C ASP A 17 18.53 13.06 1.51
N ILE A 18 17.55 13.05 0.61
CA ILE A 18 16.54 11.99 0.51
C ILE A 18 17.23 10.65 0.22
N SER A 19 18.13 10.58 -0.78
CA SER A 19 18.85 9.35 -1.12
C SER A 19 19.62 8.78 0.07
N LYS A 20 20.37 9.63 0.80
CA LYS A 20 21.09 9.21 2.00
C LYS A 20 20.16 8.68 3.09
N THR A 21 19.02 9.32 3.27
CA THR A 21 17.99 8.86 4.23
C THR A 21 17.45 7.50 3.83
N LEU A 22 17.22 7.26 2.53
CA LEU A 22 16.72 5.98 2.02
C LEU A 22 17.74 4.84 2.18
N GLU A 23 19.03 5.14 2.20
CA GLU A 23 20.09 4.13 2.40
C GLU A 23 20.28 3.74 3.87
N ALA A 24 19.74 4.52 4.82
CA ALA A 24 19.85 4.24 6.24
C ALA A 24 19.03 3.00 6.64
N SER A 25 19.62 2.12 7.46
CA SER A 25 18.99 0.86 7.88
C SER A 25 18.16 0.99 9.16
N ASP A 26 18.27 2.10 9.88
CA ASP A 26 17.61 2.36 11.17
C ASP A 26 16.34 3.22 11.05
N ASN A 27 15.81 3.35 9.84
CA ASN A 27 14.55 4.04 9.58
C ASN A 27 13.36 3.37 10.27
N GLU A 28 12.38 4.19 10.65
CA GLU A 28 11.10 3.73 11.20
C GLU A 28 10.00 3.90 10.15
N TYR A 29 9.00 3.02 10.19
CA TYR A 29 7.96 2.98 9.15
C TYR A 29 6.55 3.14 9.75
N GLN A 30 5.70 3.90 9.07
CA GLN A 30 4.28 3.95 9.37
C GLN A 30 3.46 3.57 8.13
N PHE A 31 2.72 2.48 8.23
CA PHE A 31 1.99 1.91 7.11
C PHE A 31 0.51 2.28 7.18
N TYR A 32 0.07 3.16 6.28
CA TYR A 32 -1.29 3.64 6.22
C TYR A 32 -2.13 2.78 5.26
N TYR A 33 -3.02 1.96 5.83
CA TYR A 33 -3.88 1.06 5.06
C TYR A 33 -5.13 0.63 5.84
N PHE A 34 -6.11 0.05 5.16
CA PHE A 34 -7.27 -0.57 5.82
C PHE A 34 -6.86 -1.77 6.70
N LYS A 35 -7.75 -2.16 7.63
CA LYS A 35 -7.65 -3.40 8.43
C LYS A 35 -7.97 -4.64 7.60
N LEU A 36 -7.33 -4.77 6.44
CA LEU A 36 -7.51 -5.82 5.44
C LEU A 36 -6.13 -6.26 4.92
N HIS A 37 -6.05 -7.47 4.38
CA HIS A 37 -4.80 -8.03 3.86
C HIS A 37 -4.49 -7.46 2.47
N THR A 38 -5.09 -7.99 1.40
CA THR A 38 -5.06 -7.42 0.02
C THR A 38 -3.70 -6.79 -0.34
N HIS A 39 -3.68 -5.58 -0.93
CA HIS A 39 -2.44 -4.87 -1.27
C HIS A 39 -1.58 -4.44 -0.07
N GLY A 40 -2.08 -4.57 1.16
CA GLY A 40 -1.32 -4.30 2.38
C GLY A 40 -0.64 -5.53 2.99
N ALA A 41 -0.85 -6.73 2.44
CA ALA A 41 -0.30 -7.96 2.99
C ALA A 41 1.22 -8.02 2.79
N THR A 42 1.70 -7.87 1.56
CA THR A 42 3.13 -7.97 1.23
C THR A 42 3.97 -6.92 1.94
N PRO A 43 3.62 -5.61 1.94
CA PRO A 43 4.41 -4.60 2.64
C PRO A 43 4.57 -4.91 4.14
N ARG A 44 3.49 -5.32 4.81
CA ARG A 44 3.53 -5.71 6.23
C ARG A 44 4.41 -6.94 6.45
N ALA A 45 4.33 -7.93 5.56
CA ALA A 45 5.16 -9.13 5.63
C ALA A 45 6.64 -8.80 5.44
N LEU A 46 6.99 -7.92 4.50
CA LEU A 46 8.37 -7.48 4.28
C LEU A 46 8.93 -6.73 5.50
N LEU A 47 8.16 -5.80 6.06
CA LEU A 47 8.54 -5.06 7.27
C LEU A 47 8.73 -5.99 8.48
N ALA A 48 7.80 -6.94 8.67
CA ALA A 48 7.90 -7.93 9.74
C ALA A 48 9.06 -8.91 9.54
N TYR A 49 9.30 -9.35 8.30
CA TYR A 49 10.41 -10.25 7.95
C TYR A 49 11.77 -9.62 8.26
N ALA A 50 11.92 -8.32 7.97
CA ALA A 50 13.14 -7.58 8.22
C ALA A 50 13.34 -7.13 9.68
N ASP A 51 12.42 -7.49 10.59
CA ASP A 51 12.38 -7.00 11.98
C ASP A 51 12.45 -5.45 12.05
N ALA A 52 11.87 -4.78 11.06
CA ALA A 52 11.88 -3.33 10.98
C ALA A 52 11.03 -2.71 12.09
N LYS A 53 11.34 -1.50 12.52
CA LYS A 53 10.47 -0.74 13.42
C LYS A 53 9.31 -0.16 12.63
N TRP A 54 8.10 -0.67 12.85
CA TRP A 54 6.94 -0.16 12.12
C TRP A 54 5.62 -0.20 12.89
N SER A 55 4.66 0.61 12.45
CA SER A 55 3.30 0.63 12.99
C SER A 55 2.25 0.77 11.88
N ASN A 56 1.01 0.37 12.17
CA ASN A 56 -0.11 0.61 11.26
C ASN A 56 -0.80 1.93 11.61
N ILE A 57 -1.16 2.68 10.59
CA ILE A 57 -2.16 3.74 10.65
C ILE A 57 -3.41 3.21 9.94
N TYR A 58 -4.58 3.36 10.57
CA TYR A 58 -5.85 2.95 9.98
C TYR A 58 -6.71 4.18 9.67
N PRO A 59 -7.36 4.23 8.49
CA PRO A 59 -8.26 5.33 8.15
C PRO A 59 -9.45 5.36 9.11
N GLY A 60 -9.91 6.57 9.43
CA GLY A 60 -11.11 6.83 10.22
C GLY A 60 -12.34 6.94 9.31
N ASP A 61 -12.48 8.09 8.64
CA ASP A 61 -13.49 8.30 7.60
C ASP A 61 -12.80 8.43 6.25
N TRP A 62 -12.74 7.30 5.53
CA TRP A 62 -12.05 7.22 4.27
C TRP A 62 -12.62 8.16 3.21
N PHE A 63 -13.95 8.16 3.01
CA PHE A 63 -14.56 8.80 1.84
C PHE A 63 -14.59 10.33 1.96
N VAL A 64 -14.80 10.85 3.16
CA VAL A 64 -15.02 12.29 3.36
C VAL A 64 -13.72 13.01 3.73
N HIS A 65 -12.93 12.44 4.62
CA HIS A 65 -11.81 13.15 5.25
C HIS A 65 -10.45 12.65 4.80
N ASP A 66 -10.26 11.34 4.76
CA ASP A 66 -8.90 10.80 4.66
C ASP A 66 -8.43 10.62 3.21
N LYS A 67 -9.31 10.27 2.27
CA LYS A 67 -8.98 10.10 0.86
C LYS A 67 -8.35 11.33 0.20
N PRO A 68 -8.84 12.58 0.42
CA PRO A 68 -8.23 13.78 -0.14
C PRO A 68 -6.82 14.06 0.40
N LEU A 69 -6.43 13.46 1.53
CA LEU A 69 -5.11 13.66 2.13
C LEU A 69 -4.03 12.78 1.47
N THR A 70 -4.43 11.76 0.73
CA THR A 70 -3.48 10.84 0.09
C THR A 70 -3.08 11.35 -1.30
N LYS A 71 -1.81 11.14 -1.68
CA LYS A 71 -1.23 11.65 -2.93
C LYS A 71 -2.05 11.36 -4.19
N PHE A 72 -2.65 10.18 -4.27
CA PHE A 72 -3.43 9.73 -5.43
C PHE A 72 -4.90 9.45 -5.11
N GLY A 73 -5.37 9.78 -3.90
CA GLY A 73 -6.71 9.37 -3.47
C GLY A 73 -6.86 7.86 -3.30
N THR A 74 -5.75 7.14 -3.14
CA THR A 74 -5.67 5.68 -2.99
C THR A 74 -4.86 5.30 -1.76
N LEU A 75 -4.96 4.03 -1.38
CA LEU A 75 -4.14 3.36 -0.37
C LEU A 75 -3.62 2.05 -0.99
N PRO A 76 -2.46 1.52 -0.56
CA PRO A 76 -1.67 1.92 0.62
C PRO A 76 -0.73 3.10 0.43
N ILE A 77 -0.32 3.68 1.57
CA ILE A 77 0.82 4.59 1.70
C ILE A 77 1.79 4.06 2.76
N LEU A 78 3.09 4.13 2.48
CA LEU A 78 4.16 3.92 3.44
C LEU A 78 4.85 5.25 3.73
N TYR A 79 4.89 5.64 4.99
CA TYR A 79 5.76 6.71 5.47
C TYR A 79 7.04 6.11 6.00
N GLU A 80 8.18 6.55 5.47
CA GLU A 80 9.52 6.20 5.91
C GLU A 80 10.12 7.40 6.65
N LEU A 81 10.42 7.19 7.93
CA LEU A 81 10.93 8.21 8.84
C LEU A 81 12.42 7.93 9.07
N SER A 82 13.24 8.96 8.88
CA SER A 82 14.64 8.90 9.26
C SER A 82 14.78 8.59 10.75
N ALA A 83 15.88 7.95 11.15
CA ALA A 83 16.15 7.64 12.55
C ALA A 83 16.21 8.90 13.46
N ASP A 84 16.54 10.06 12.89
CA ASP A 84 16.50 11.34 13.59
C ASP A 84 15.12 12.02 13.60
N GLY A 85 14.12 11.41 12.95
CA GLY A 85 12.74 11.86 12.86
C GLY A 85 12.53 13.14 12.04
N LYS A 86 13.56 13.69 11.40
CA LYS A 86 13.48 14.98 10.69
C LYS A 86 12.99 14.86 9.25
N THR A 87 13.23 13.70 8.64
CA THR A 87 12.88 13.44 7.26
C THR A 87 11.78 12.39 7.21
N VAL A 88 10.65 12.76 6.62
CA VAL A 88 9.53 11.87 6.37
C VAL A 88 9.32 11.79 4.87
N ILE A 89 9.46 10.59 4.32
CA ILE A 89 9.30 10.29 2.91
C ILE A 89 8.01 9.50 2.73
N GLU A 90 7.18 9.92 1.77
CA GLU A 90 5.95 9.23 1.42
C GLU A 90 6.12 8.39 0.16
N HIS A 91 5.82 7.09 0.29
CA HIS A 91 5.73 6.16 -0.83
C HIS A 91 4.27 5.75 -1.02
N ALA A 92 3.70 6.04 -2.18
CA ALA A 92 2.36 5.61 -2.57
C ALA A 92 2.45 4.45 -3.57
N GLU A 93 1.34 3.73 -3.75
CA GLU A 93 1.19 2.54 -4.61
C GLU A 93 1.88 1.29 -4.05
N ALA A 94 1.10 0.23 -3.89
CA ALA A 94 1.57 -1.01 -3.27
C ALA A 94 2.81 -1.59 -3.96
N MET A 95 2.88 -1.54 -5.30
CA MET A 95 4.03 -2.05 -6.05
C MET A 95 5.33 -1.30 -5.74
N ALA A 96 5.24 0.03 -5.72
CA ALA A 96 6.40 0.87 -5.48
C ALA A 96 6.90 0.66 -4.04
N ILE A 97 5.98 0.56 -3.08
CA ILE A 97 6.27 0.24 -1.68
C ILE A 97 6.96 -1.13 -1.56
N GLU A 98 6.40 -2.18 -2.17
CA GLU A 98 6.94 -3.55 -2.15
C GLU A 98 8.38 -3.57 -2.70
N LEU A 99 8.62 -2.93 -3.85
CA LEU A 99 9.95 -2.88 -4.45
C LEU A 99 10.93 -2.04 -3.64
N ARG A 100 10.47 -0.93 -3.07
CA ARG A 100 11.29 -0.08 -2.19
C ARG A 100 11.78 -0.85 -0.97
N LEU A 101 10.89 -1.58 -0.29
CA LEU A 101 11.21 -2.41 0.88
C LEU A 101 12.06 -3.62 0.50
N ALA A 102 11.75 -4.29 -0.62
CA ALA A 102 12.54 -5.41 -1.10
C ALA A 102 13.99 -4.99 -1.40
N ARG A 103 14.20 -3.80 -2.00
CA ARG A 103 15.56 -3.25 -2.18
C ARG A 103 16.22 -2.90 -0.86
N GLN A 104 15.48 -2.28 0.07
CA GLN A 104 15.99 -1.90 1.39
C GLN A 104 16.53 -3.10 2.16
N PHE A 105 15.82 -4.22 2.09
CA PHE A 105 16.14 -5.43 2.85
C PHE A 105 16.90 -6.47 2.05
N HIS A 106 17.44 -6.09 0.87
CA HIS A 106 18.22 -6.97 0.00
C HIS A 106 17.48 -8.26 -0.44
N LEU A 107 16.16 -8.15 -0.67
CA LEU A 107 15.27 -9.25 -1.06
C LEU A 107 14.96 -9.30 -2.57
N LEU A 108 15.60 -8.45 -3.36
CA LEU A 108 15.38 -8.36 -4.81
C LEU A 108 16.44 -9.10 -5.64
N GLY A 109 17.16 -10.04 -5.03
CA GLY A 109 18.25 -10.79 -5.66
C GLY A 109 19.59 -10.07 -5.58
N ALA A 110 20.68 -10.83 -5.80
CA ALA A 110 22.05 -10.31 -5.74
C ALA A 110 22.57 -9.81 -7.09
N ASN A 111 21.84 -10.08 -8.18
CA ASN A 111 22.23 -9.73 -9.54
C ASN A 111 20.99 -9.53 -10.44
N ALA A 112 21.23 -8.97 -11.64
CA ALA A 112 20.18 -8.64 -12.58
C ALA A 112 19.34 -9.85 -13.04
N PHE A 113 19.94 -11.05 -13.10
CA PHE A 113 19.21 -12.25 -13.48
C PHE A 113 18.24 -12.69 -12.38
N GLU A 114 18.70 -12.72 -11.13
CA GLU A 114 17.84 -13.04 -9.96
C GLU A 114 16.72 -12.02 -9.79
N GLU A 115 17.02 -10.71 -9.90
CA GLU A 115 16.02 -9.64 -9.87
C GLU A 115 14.96 -9.89 -10.95
N SER A 116 15.38 -10.22 -12.18
CA SER A 116 14.45 -10.52 -13.28
C SER A 116 13.55 -11.72 -12.99
N GLN A 117 14.07 -12.80 -12.39
CA GLN A 117 13.26 -13.96 -12.02
C GLN A 117 12.23 -13.62 -10.93
N ILE A 118 12.65 -12.88 -9.90
CA ILE A 118 11.77 -12.42 -8.81
C ILE A 118 10.66 -11.54 -9.38
N MET A 119 11.02 -10.58 -10.25
CA MET A 119 10.07 -9.68 -10.88
C MET A 119 9.08 -10.41 -11.80
N SER A 120 9.50 -11.47 -12.48
CA SER A 120 8.61 -12.30 -13.31
C SER A 120 7.53 -12.98 -12.46
N VAL A 121 7.92 -13.61 -11.35
CA VAL A 121 6.97 -14.26 -10.43
C VAL A 121 6.05 -13.21 -9.78
N PHE A 122 6.62 -12.11 -9.29
CA PHE A 122 5.87 -11.02 -8.68
C PHE A 122 4.82 -10.43 -9.63
N SER A 123 5.20 -10.18 -10.89
CA SER A 123 4.28 -9.70 -11.92
C SER A 123 3.15 -10.70 -12.18
N ASN A 124 3.46 -12.00 -12.30
CA ASN A 124 2.46 -13.04 -12.49
C ASN A 124 1.47 -13.13 -11.32
N THR A 125 1.97 -13.11 -10.08
CA THR A 125 1.09 -13.13 -8.88
C THR A 125 0.19 -11.91 -8.85
N ARG A 126 0.69 -10.74 -9.27
CA ARG A 126 -0.11 -9.51 -9.36
C ARG A 126 -1.20 -9.61 -10.42
N ALA A 127 -0.89 -10.17 -11.59
CA ALA A 127 -1.87 -10.41 -12.65
C ALA A 127 -2.98 -11.35 -12.17
N LEU A 128 -2.63 -12.42 -11.43
CA LEU A 128 -3.60 -13.33 -10.83
C LEU A 128 -4.48 -12.65 -9.77
N MET A 129 -3.89 -11.80 -8.91
CA MET A 129 -4.65 -11.01 -7.95
C MET A 129 -5.63 -10.06 -8.66
N HIS A 130 -5.19 -9.38 -9.72
CA HIS A 130 -6.05 -8.48 -10.49
C HIS A 130 -7.23 -9.24 -11.14
N CYS A 131 -6.97 -10.37 -11.79
CA CYS A 131 -8.03 -11.22 -12.33
C CYS A 131 -9.01 -11.71 -11.24
N HIS A 132 -8.51 -12.03 -10.05
CA HIS A 132 -9.35 -12.45 -8.92
C HIS A 132 -10.24 -11.31 -8.43
N GLU A 133 -9.67 -10.12 -8.26
CA GLU A 133 -10.39 -8.91 -7.86
C GLU A 133 -11.49 -8.58 -8.88
N ASP A 134 -11.15 -8.53 -10.17
CA ASP A 134 -12.10 -8.27 -11.25
C ASP A 134 -13.25 -9.27 -11.26
N ALA A 135 -12.96 -10.57 -11.16
CA ALA A 135 -13.97 -11.61 -11.10
C ALA A 135 -14.87 -11.46 -9.85
N TYR A 136 -14.29 -11.12 -8.70
CA TYR A 136 -15.02 -10.94 -7.46
C TYR A 136 -15.96 -9.72 -7.51
N PHE A 137 -15.44 -8.57 -7.93
CA PHE A 137 -16.21 -7.32 -8.00
C PHE A 137 -17.28 -7.35 -9.08
N THR A 138 -16.93 -7.84 -10.27
CA THR A 138 -17.87 -7.97 -11.40
C THR A 138 -19.02 -8.92 -11.04
N ARG A 139 -18.72 -10.08 -10.45
CA ARG A 139 -19.75 -11.04 -10.01
C ARG A 139 -20.67 -10.44 -8.95
N ASN A 140 -20.12 -9.68 -8.00
CA ASN A 140 -20.91 -9.02 -6.97
C ASN A 140 -21.82 -7.92 -7.55
N GLN A 141 -21.34 -7.18 -8.55
CA GLN A 141 -22.13 -6.16 -9.24
C GLN A 141 -23.34 -6.81 -9.94
N PHE A 142 -23.11 -7.83 -10.78
CA PHE A 142 -24.20 -8.54 -11.45
C PHE A 142 -25.21 -9.13 -10.47
N ARG A 143 -24.75 -9.73 -9.37
CA ARG A 143 -25.64 -10.25 -8.33
C ARG A 143 -26.52 -9.16 -7.71
N THR A 144 -25.96 -7.97 -7.51
CA THR A 144 -26.68 -6.84 -6.93
C THR A 144 -27.73 -6.31 -7.92
N GLU A 145 -27.36 -6.14 -9.18
CA GLU A 145 -28.27 -5.70 -10.24
C GLU A 145 -29.45 -6.66 -10.42
N GLU A 146 -29.21 -7.98 -10.46
CA GLU A 146 -30.27 -8.98 -10.60
C GLU A 146 -31.18 -9.05 -9.36
N ARG A 147 -30.60 -8.92 -8.16
CA ARG A 147 -31.39 -8.82 -6.92
C ARG A 147 -32.32 -7.60 -6.97
N ASP A 148 -31.80 -6.45 -7.36
CA ASP A 148 -32.57 -5.20 -7.37
C ASP A 148 -33.68 -5.25 -8.43
N LYS A 149 -33.42 -5.86 -9.59
CA LYS A 149 -34.47 -6.19 -10.58
C LYS A 149 -35.56 -7.07 -9.99
N PHE A 150 -35.21 -8.16 -9.30
CA PHE A 150 -36.17 -9.08 -8.70
C PHE A 150 -37.05 -8.39 -7.64
N ILE A 151 -36.43 -7.62 -6.74
CA ILE A 151 -37.12 -6.88 -5.67
C ILE A 151 -38.10 -5.86 -6.27
N ASN A 152 -37.64 -5.04 -7.22
CA ASN A 152 -38.45 -3.99 -7.83
C ASN A 152 -39.60 -4.54 -8.69
N THR A 153 -39.43 -5.72 -9.29
CA THR A 153 -40.46 -6.36 -10.11
C THR A 153 -41.55 -7.06 -9.27
N LYS A 154 -41.25 -7.55 -8.06
CA LYS A 154 -42.23 -8.25 -7.21
C LYS A 154 -42.94 -7.37 -6.18
N LEU A 155 -42.40 -6.21 -5.84
CA LEU A 155 -43.01 -5.27 -4.88
C LEU A 155 -43.85 -4.17 -5.55
N SER A 156 -43.98 -4.20 -6.89
CA SER A 156 -44.80 -3.30 -7.69
C SER A 156 -46.17 -3.89 -8.09
N LEU A 157 -46.56 -5.02 -7.48
CA LEU A 157 -47.89 -5.64 -7.51
C LEU A 157 -48.55 -5.52 -6.13
#